data_AF-A0A2V5TFX2-F1
#
_entry.id   AF-A0A2V5TFX2-F1
#
_cell.length_a   1.000
_cell.length_b   1.000
_cell.length_c   1.000
_cell.angle_alpha   90.00
_cell.angle_beta   90.00
_cell.angle_gamma   90.00
#
_symmetry.space_group_name_H-M   'P 1'
#
loop_
_entity.id
_entity.type
_entity.pdbx_description
1 polymer ?
#
loop_
_entity_poly.entity_id
_entity_poly.type
_entity_poly.pdbx_seq_one_letter_code
_entity_poly.pdbx_strand_id
1 'polypeptide(L)' 'QVLTVEPGLYYPGLGGVRLEDVVLVTKTGCRILSRFPKQLEI' A
#
# COMPACT_ATOMS: atom_id res chain seq x y z
N GLN A 1 -3.49 -2.30 16.72
CA GLN A 1 -3.71 -3.35 15.71
C GLN A 1 -2.79 -3.08 14.53
N VAL A 2 -2.22 -4.11 13.89
CA VAL A 2 -1.39 -3.97 12.69
C VAL A 2 -2.14 -4.60 11.51
N LEU A 3 -2.21 -3.90 10.38
CA LEU A 3 -2.91 -4.34 9.17
C LEU A 3 -2.19 -3.86 7.90
N THR A 4 -2.52 -4.48 6.76
CA THR A 4 -2.08 -4.06 5.43
C THR A 4 -3.13 -3.18 4.76
N VAL A 5 -2.68 -2.13 4.07
CA VAL A 5 -3.48 -1.32 3.17
C VAL A 5 -2.91 -1.52 1.78
N GLU A 6 -3.62 -2.25 0.93
CA GLU A 6 -3.08 -2.78 -0.32
C GLU A 6 -3.98 -2.58 -1.57
N PRO A 7 -4.30 -1.33 -1.97
CA PRO A 7 -5.09 -1.08 -3.16
C PRO A 7 -4.37 -1.60 -4.43
N GLY A 8 -5.14 -2.26 -5.30
CA GLY A 8 -4.64 -2.78 -6.57
C GLY A 8 -5.57 -2.49 -7.74
N LEU A 9 -4.97 -2.24 -8.90
CA LEU A 9 -5.64 -2.11 -10.19
C LEU A 9 -5.18 -3.26 -11.09
N TYR A 10 -6.13 -3.98 -11.66
CA TYR A 10 -5.85 -5.15 -12.50
C TYR A 10 -6.63 -5.05 -13.80
N TYR A 11 -5.93 -5.11 -14.92
CA TYR A 11 -6.48 -5.05 -16.26
C TYR A 11 -6.18 -6.36 -16.99
N PRO A 12 -7.20 -7.18 -17.30
CA PRO A 12 -7.00 -8.42 -18.04
C PRO A 12 -6.24 -8.18 -19.35
N GLY A 13 -5.16 -8.93 -19.57
CA GLY A 13 -4.33 -8.84 -20.77
C GLY A 13 -3.29 -7.71 -20.79
N LEU A 14 -3.30 -6.78 -19.83
CA LEU A 14 -2.33 -5.68 -19.73
C LEU A 14 -1.40 -5.82 -18.51
N GLY A 15 -1.93 -6.32 -17.39
CA GLY A 15 -1.19 -6.49 -16.14
C GLY A 15 -1.91 -5.87 -14.95
N GLY A 16 -1.19 -5.65 -13.86
CA GLY A 16 -1.75 -5.01 -12.67
C GLY A 16 -0.68 -4.34 -11.83
N VAL A 17 -1.12 -3.39 -11.01
CA VAL A 17 -0.30 -2.69 -10.04
C VAL A 17 -0.96 -2.80 -8.67
N ARG A 18 -0.18 -3.05 -7.63
CA ARG A 18 -0.62 -3.01 -6.24
C ARG A 18 0.37 -2.20 -5.44
N LEU A 19 -0.13 -1.23 -4.69
CA LEU A 19 0.67 -0.51 -3.71
C LEU A 19 0.31 -1.04 -2.34
N GLU A 20 1.30 -1.36 -1.53
CA GLU A 20 1.11 -2.02 -0.24
C GLU A 20 1.82 -1.23 0.86
N ASP A 21 1.09 -0.95 1.94
CA ASP A 21 1.65 -0.41 3.17
C ASP A 21 1.20 -1.20 4.40
N VAL A 22 2.12 -1.38 5.35
CA VAL A 22 1.81 -1.93 6.67
C VAL A 22 1.57 -0.77 7.62
N VAL A 23 0.43 -0.75 8.31
CA VAL A 23 0.06 0.33 9.23
C VAL A 23 -0.25 -0.19 10.63
N LEU A 24 0.15 0.58 11.64
CA LEU A 24 -0.24 0.42 13.03
C LEU A 24 -1.38 1.39 13.35
N VAL A 25 -2.55 0.86 13.71
CA VAL A 25 -3.68 1.65 14.21
C VAL A 25 -3.36 2.16 15.62
N THR A 26 -3.47 3.47 15.81
CA THR A 26 -3.30 4.19 17.08
C THR A 26 -4.65 4.71 17.57
N LYS A 27 -4.70 5.33 18.77
CA LYS A 27 -5.95 5.86 19.32
C LYS A 27 -6.56 6.99 18.48
N THR A 28 -5.76 7.71 17.71
CA THR A 28 -6.17 8.92 16.97
C THR A 28 -5.95 8.82 15.47
N GLY A 29 -5.51 7.66 14.95
CA GLY A 29 -5.23 7.48 13.53
C GLY A 29 -4.40 6.23 13.25
N CYS A 30 -3.45 6.33 12.32
CA CYS A 30 -2.53 5.24 11.99
C CYS A 30 -1.10 5.74 11.78
N ARG A 31 -0.13 4.86 12.00
CA ARG A 31 1.29 5.07 11.70
C ARG A 31 1.72 4.08 10.63
N ILE A 32 2.24 4.59 9.52
CA ILE A 32 2.82 3.76 8.46
C ILE A 32 4.16 3.19 8.94
N LEU A 33 4.32 1.87 8.81
CA LEU A 33 5.53 1.13 9.18
C LEU A 33 6.43 0.87 7.96
N SER A 34 5.85 0.73 6.77
CA SER A 34 6.58 0.59 5.50
C SER A 34 7.02 1.94 4.93
N ARG A 35 8.27 2.03 4.46
CA ARG A 35 8.78 3.21 3.76
C ARG A 35 9.44 2.79 2.46
N PHE A 36 8.73 2.98 1.37
CA PHE A 36 9.22 2.79 0.01
C PHE A 36 8.65 3.92 -0.88
N PRO A 37 9.43 4.47 -1.82
CA PRO A 37 8.92 5.45 -2.78
C PRO A 37 7.81 4.83 -3.61
N LYS A 38 6.63 5.47 -3.60
CA LYS A 38 5.45 5.00 -4.34
C LYS A 38 5.38 5.55 -5.76
N GLN A 39 6.50 6.08 -6.24
CA GLN A 39 6.63 6.64 -7.58
C GLN A 39 7.12 5.54 -8.51
N LEU A 40 6.43 5.39 -9.64
CA LEU A 40 6.89 4.54 -10.71
C LEU A 40 8.05 5.26 -11.43
N GLU A 41 9.23 4.63 -11.42
CA GLU A 41 10.39 5.04 -12.20
C GLU A 41 10.59 4.02 -13.33
N ILE A 42 10.93 4.49 -14.53
CA ILE A 42 11.14 3.68 -15.75
C ILE A 42 12.60 3.79 -16.16
#